data_AF-A0A7C4J8S7-F1
#
_entry.id   AF-A0A7C4J8S7-F1
#
_cell.length_a   1.000
_cell.length_b   1.000
_cell.length_c   1.000
_cell.angle_alpha   90.00
_cell.angle_beta   90.00
_cell.angle_gamma   90.00
#
_symmetry.space_group_name_H-M   'P 1'
#
loop_
_entity.id
_entity.type
_entity.pdbx_description
1 polymer ?
#
loop_
_entity_poly.entity_id
_entity_poly.type
_entity_poly.pdbx_seq_one_letter_code
_entity_poly.pdbx_strand_id
1 'polypeptide(L)'
;MSRSSNLPLTLLLASLILGLLGDALLRAAPWGLNVPLWIGALALGVPTVAAWHNVRLTGGGRWLLIPAVIFATGFAWRDSFTLQMCYLLAVLIALALAGHRSLRGRVRVAGLIDYAAALILAGSHAAFSALMLIFGDIPWRHFAAAGGARSRQIASISAGLLLALPVVVVFGALLTSADAVFDQLVRRLFDWDIDQIVSHGIAIGFWSWLTAGFLRQTFLVKETSPVQQSMPPIESMFSLGIVEIGVTLGALNLLFLAFVVVQFRYLFGGEEALRAVINLSYSEYARRGFFELVEVAALALPLLLAAHQVLKKNDVSHTRAFNALAA
;
A
#
# COMPACT_ATOMS: atom_id res chain seq x y z
N MET A 1 -27.83 -7.26 6.05
CA MET A 1 -26.42 -7.67 5.85
C MET A 1 -25.93 -8.23 7.16
N SER A 2 -25.52 -9.50 7.24
CA SER A 2 -25.13 -10.11 8.53
C SER A 2 -23.84 -9.47 9.03
N ARG A 3 -23.74 -9.22 10.34
CA ARG A 3 -22.53 -8.60 10.95
C ARG A 3 -21.23 -9.37 10.67
N SER A 4 -21.32 -10.65 10.25
CA SER A 4 -20.17 -11.46 9.86
C SER A 4 -19.58 -11.13 8.48
N SER A 5 -20.36 -10.56 7.54
CA SER A 5 -19.88 -10.31 6.16
C SER A 5 -18.87 -9.17 6.05
N ASN A 6 -18.82 -8.30 7.07
CA ASN A 6 -17.98 -7.09 7.06
C ASN A 6 -16.72 -7.22 7.92
N LEU A 7 -16.49 -8.38 8.56
CA LEU A 7 -15.34 -8.59 9.44
C LEU A 7 -14.00 -8.25 8.73
N PRO A 8 -13.70 -8.76 7.52
CA PRO A 8 -12.45 -8.43 6.83
C PRO A 8 -12.25 -6.93 6.58
N LEU A 9 -13.33 -6.19 6.29
CA LEU A 9 -13.29 -4.75 6.08
C LEU A 9 -13.01 -4.00 7.40
N THR A 10 -13.64 -4.43 8.49
CA THR A 10 -13.35 -3.87 9.83
C THR A 10 -11.89 -4.15 10.22
N LEU A 11 -11.35 -5.32 9.89
CA LEU A 11 -9.92 -5.61 10.12
C LEU A 11 -9.02 -4.67 9.32
N LEU A 12 -9.33 -4.43 8.05
CA LEU A 12 -8.57 -3.51 7.20
C LEU A 12 -8.60 -2.08 7.75
N LEU A 13 -9.78 -1.60 8.16
CA LEU A 13 -9.93 -0.28 8.76
C LEU A 13 -9.18 -0.18 10.10
N ALA A 14 -9.31 -1.18 10.97
CA ALA A 14 -8.58 -1.24 12.23
C ALA A 14 -7.06 -1.24 12.01
N SER A 15 -6.56 -1.99 11.03
CA SER A 15 -5.14 -1.97 10.67
C SER A 15 -4.68 -0.62 10.14
N LEU A 16 -5.50 0.08 9.36
CA LEU A 16 -5.18 1.43 8.87
C LEU A 16 -5.10 2.44 10.01
N ILE A 17 -6.03 2.39 10.97
CA ILE A 17 -5.98 3.24 12.17
C ILE A 17 -4.73 2.94 13.00
N LEU A 18 -4.41 1.67 13.23
CA LEU A 18 -3.18 1.28 13.93
C LEU A 18 -1.92 1.66 13.16
N GLY A 19 -1.99 1.69 11.83
CA GLY A 19 -0.91 2.17 10.96
C GLY A 19 -0.65 3.67 11.10
N LEU A 20 -1.71 4.47 11.08
CA LEU A 20 -1.64 5.91 11.34
C LEU A 20 -1.13 6.21 12.76
N LEU A 21 -1.60 5.47 13.76
CA LEU A 21 -1.09 5.58 15.13
C LEU A 21 0.39 5.15 15.21
N GLY A 22 0.80 4.12 14.47
CA GLY A 22 2.18 3.66 14.42
C GLY A 22 3.11 4.70 13.83
N ASP A 23 2.71 5.34 12.74
CA ASP A 23 3.45 6.46 12.15
C ASP A 23 3.58 7.65 13.12
N ALA A 24 2.48 8.03 13.77
CA ALA A 24 2.49 9.15 14.71
C ALA A 24 3.33 8.88 15.97
N LEU A 25 3.28 7.66 16.51
CA LEU A 25 3.93 7.30 17.77
C LEU A 25 5.37 6.83 17.57
N LEU A 26 5.66 5.96 16.60
CA LEU A 26 6.92 5.22 16.55
C LEU A 26 7.99 5.87 15.65
N ARG A 27 7.67 7.01 15.05
CA ARG A 27 8.64 7.81 14.28
C ARG A 27 9.57 8.64 15.18
N ALA A 28 9.07 9.11 16.32
CA ALA A 28 9.87 9.88 17.26
C ALA A 28 10.74 8.94 18.12
N ALA A 29 12.05 8.96 17.88
CA ALA A 29 13.03 8.29 18.73
C ALA A 29 13.52 9.25 19.84
N PRO A 30 13.78 8.75 21.06
CA PRO A 30 13.65 7.37 21.51
C PRO A 30 12.18 6.94 21.70
N TRP A 31 11.90 5.66 21.44
CA TRP A 31 10.52 5.16 21.41
C TRP A 31 9.81 5.17 22.77
N GLY A 32 10.50 5.07 23.90
CA GLY A 32 9.97 5.31 25.25
C GLY A 32 8.53 4.82 25.48
N LEU A 33 7.63 5.78 25.79
CA LEU A 33 6.20 5.55 26.03
C LEU A 33 5.38 5.24 24.76
N ASN A 34 5.93 5.51 23.57
CA ASN A 34 5.22 5.33 22.30
C ASN A 34 4.97 3.85 21.98
N VAL A 35 5.92 2.98 22.32
CA VAL A 35 5.78 1.51 22.17
C VAL A 35 4.64 0.94 23.03
N PRO A 36 4.57 1.16 24.36
CA PRO A 36 3.47 0.65 25.16
C PRO A 36 2.11 1.25 24.76
N LEU A 37 2.05 2.51 24.32
CA LEU A 37 0.81 3.10 23.80
C LEU A 37 0.34 2.39 22.54
N TRP A 38 1.24 2.14 21.58
CA TRP A 38 0.89 1.48 20.33
C TRP A 38 0.51 0.00 20.54
N ILE A 39 1.29 -0.74 21.35
CA ILE A 39 0.98 -2.14 21.70
C ILE A 39 -0.32 -2.23 22.52
N GLY A 40 -0.57 -1.28 23.41
CA GLY A 40 -1.82 -1.16 24.15
C GLY A 40 -3.02 -0.93 23.23
N ALA A 41 -2.90 -0.04 22.25
CA ALA A 41 -3.94 0.19 21.25
C ALA A 41 -4.26 -1.08 20.45
N LEU A 42 -3.24 -1.83 20.02
CA LEU A 42 -3.41 -3.12 19.36
C LEU A 42 -4.09 -4.16 20.28
N ALA A 43 -3.64 -4.27 21.53
CA ALA A 43 -4.17 -5.20 22.52
C ALA A 43 -5.64 -4.92 22.88
N LEU A 44 -6.06 -3.65 22.88
CA LEU A 44 -7.46 -3.23 23.05
C LEU A 44 -8.28 -3.38 21.75
N GLY A 45 -7.65 -3.23 20.58
CA GLY A 45 -8.26 -3.44 19.27
C GLY A 45 -8.79 -4.87 19.07
N VAL A 46 -8.09 -5.88 19.57
CA VAL A 46 -8.50 -7.28 19.44
C VAL A 46 -9.86 -7.57 20.13
N PRO A 47 -10.05 -7.35 21.45
CA PRO A 47 -11.33 -7.62 22.10
C PRO A 47 -12.46 -6.70 21.60
N THR A 48 -12.17 -5.46 21.19
CA THR A 48 -13.20 -4.55 20.66
C THR A 48 -13.76 -5.05 19.33
N VAL A 49 -12.90 -5.46 18.39
CA VAL A 49 -13.33 -6.09 17.13
C VAL A 49 -14.07 -7.41 17.39
N ALA A 50 -13.57 -8.23 18.32
CA ALA A 50 -14.20 -9.49 18.70
C ALA A 50 -15.62 -9.28 19.25
N ALA A 51 -15.81 -8.30 20.15
CA ALA A 51 -17.10 -7.94 20.71
C ALA A 51 -18.06 -7.39 19.65
N TRP A 52 -17.59 -6.51 18.77
CA TRP A 52 -18.40 -5.92 17.69
C TRP A 52 -18.99 -7.00 16.76
N HIS A 53 -18.17 -7.96 16.37
CA HIS A 53 -18.57 -9.02 15.44
C HIS A 53 -19.08 -10.29 16.13
N ASN A 54 -19.25 -10.29 17.45
CA ASN A 54 -19.65 -11.46 18.26
C ASN A 54 -18.76 -12.71 18.05
N VAL A 55 -17.47 -12.49 17.80
CA VAL A 55 -16.49 -13.57 17.65
C VAL A 55 -15.97 -13.97 19.03
N ARG A 56 -16.20 -15.23 19.43
CA ARG A 56 -15.71 -15.75 20.71
C ARG A 56 -14.25 -16.21 20.57
N LEU A 57 -13.33 -15.43 21.13
CA LEU A 57 -11.93 -15.83 21.31
C LEU A 57 -11.83 -16.80 22.50
N THR A 58 -11.95 -18.10 22.21
CA THR A 58 -11.94 -19.17 23.23
C THR A 58 -10.54 -19.70 23.55
N GLY A 59 -9.54 -19.34 22.74
CA GLY A 59 -8.16 -19.76 22.92
C GLY A 59 -7.44 -19.00 24.02
N GLY A 60 -6.44 -19.65 24.64
CA GLY A 60 -5.62 -19.04 25.69
C GLY A 60 -4.70 -17.92 25.18
N GLY A 61 -4.50 -17.81 23.86
CA GLY A 61 -3.68 -16.78 23.24
C GLY A 61 -4.12 -15.35 23.53
N ARG A 62 -5.42 -15.12 23.80
CA ARG A 62 -5.92 -13.78 24.16
C ARG A 62 -5.25 -13.21 25.41
N TRP A 63 -4.86 -14.09 26.34
CA TRP A 63 -4.20 -13.69 27.57
C TRP A 63 -2.75 -13.26 27.34
N LEU A 64 -2.14 -13.64 26.21
CA LEU A 64 -0.78 -13.24 25.84
C LEU A 64 -0.68 -11.77 25.37
N LEU A 65 -1.81 -11.10 25.15
CA LEU A 65 -1.83 -9.65 24.95
C LEU A 65 -1.43 -8.88 26.21
N ILE A 66 -1.73 -9.41 27.40
CA ILE A 66 -1.35 -8.81 28.68
C ILE A 66 0.18 -8.78 28.86
N PRO A 67 0.91 -9.90 28.78
CA PRO A 67 2.37 -9.87 28.86
C PRO A 67 3.00 -9.09 27.71
N ALA A 68 2.40 -9.04 26.51
CA ALA A 68 2.89 -8.17 25.44
C ALA A 68 2.88 -6.68 25.87
N VAL A 69 1.78 -6.21 26.48
CA VAL A 69 1.72 -4.83 27.01
C VAL A 69 2.71 -4.63 28.16
N ILE A 70 2.86 -5.61 29.06
CA ILE A 70 3.82 -5.51 30.19
C ILE A 70 5.27 -5.46 29.69
N PHE A 71 5.65 -6.25 28.68
CA PHE A 71 7.00 -6.15 28.11
C PHE A 71 7.20 -4.85 27.34
N ALA A 72 6.15 -4.34 26.70
CA ALA A 72 6.19 -3.05 26.01
C ALA A 72 6.44 -1.87 26.96
N THR A 73 5.94 -1.90 28.21
CA THR A 73 6.24 -0.84 29.20
C THR A 73 7.71 -0.83 29.61
N GLY A 74 8.45 -1.92 29.37
CA GLY A 74 9.91 -1.98 29.53
C GLY A 74 10.65 -0.90 28.73
N PHE A 75 10.13 -0.48 27.58
CA PHE A 75 10.70 0.61 26.76
C PHE A 75 10.58 1.98 27.43
N ALA A 76 9.53 2.21 28.22
CA ALA A 76 9.35 3.47 28.95
C ALA A 76 10.22 3.53 30.22
N TRP A 77 10.54 2.37 30.82
CA TRP A 77 11.31 2.30 32.06
C TRP A 77 12.82 2.17 31.79
N ARG A 78 13.24 1.38 30.80
CA ARG A 78 14.65 1.02 30.61
C ARG A 78 15.24 1.68 29.38
N ASP A 79 16.36 2.36 29.59
CA ASP A 79 17.14 3.02 28.54
C ASP A 79 18.32 2.17 28.01
N SER A 80 18.52 0.96 28.57
CA SER A 80 19.57 0.05 28.10
C SER A 80 19.15 -0.63 26.80
N PHE A 81 19.94 -0.43 25.74
CA PHE A 81 19.72 -1.02 24.41
C PHE A 81 19.51 -2.54 24.46
N THR A 82 20.36 -3.27 25.19
CA THR A 82 20.27 -4.74 25.31
C THR A 82 18.93 -5.17 25.93
N LEU A 83 18.49 -4.48 26.99
CA LEU A 83 17.19 -4.75 27.62
C LEU A 83 16.03 -4.42 26.67
N GLN A 84 16.11 -3.31 25.92
CA GLN A 84 15.11 -2.95 24.92
C GLN A 84 14.99 -4.02 23.81
N MET A 85 16.10 -4.59 23.35
CA MET A 85 16.07 -5.70 22.38
C MET A 85 15.41 -6.95 22.97
N CYS A 86 15.68 -7.29 24.23
CA CYS A 86 15.01 -8.39 24.92
C CYS A 86 13.49 -8.14 25.08
N TYR A 87 13.09 -6.91 25.43
CA TYR A 87 11.68 -6.53 25.51
C TYR A 87 11.01 -6.60 24.14
N LEU A 88 11.67 -6.14 23.07
CA LEU A 88 11.16 -6.24 21.71
C LEU A 88 10.89 -7.71 21.33
N LEU A 89 11.87 -8.58 21.56
CA LEU A 89 11.75 -10.00 21.27
C LEU A 89 10.59 -10.63 22.07
N ALA A 90 10.47 -10.29 23.35
CA ALA A 90 9.39 -10.79 24.21
C ALA A 90 8.00 -10.33 23.72
N VAL A 91 7.88 -9.07 23.29
CA VAL A 91 6.64 -8.54 22.68
C VAL A 91 6.31 -9.29 21.38
N LEU A 92 7.28 -9.47 20.49
CA LEU A 92 7.08 -10.16 19.20
C LEU A 92 6.65 -11.62 19.42
N ILE A 93 7.29 -12.34 20.33
CA ILE A 93 6.92 -13.72 20.67
C ILE A 93 5.51 -13.76 21.28
N ALA A 94 5.19 -12.87 22.20
CA ALA A 94 3.88 -12.80 22.83
C ALA A 94 2.77 -12.54 21.80
N LEU A 95 2.98 -11.60 20.87
CA LEU A 95 2.05 -11.31 19.78
C LEU A 95 1.95 -12.47 18.78
N ALA A 96 3.06 -13.08 18.38
CA ALA A 96 3.06 -14.23 17.48
C ALA A 96 2.21 -15.39 18.02
N LEU A 97 2.41 -15.72 19.30
CA LEU A 97 1.64 -16.75 19.99
C LEU A 97 0.18 -16.35 20.22
N ALA A 98 -0.07 -15.07 20.53
CA ALA A 98 -1.43 -14.54 20.67
C ALA A 98 -2.20 -14.71 19.36
N GLY A 99 -1.60 -14.35 18.22
CA GLY A 99 -2.21 -14.48 16.90
C GLY A 99 -2.55 -15.94 16.56
N HIS A 100 -1.63 -16.87 16.83
CA HIS A 100 -1.84 -18.30 16.53
C HIS A 100 -2.85 -18.96 17.46
N ARG A 101 -2.83 -18.64 18.76
CA ARG A 101 -3.57 -19.39 19.79
C ARG A 101 -4.84 -18.71 20.31
N SER A 102 -5.27 -17.57 19.75
CA SER A 102 -6.45 -16.82 20.24
C SER A 102 -7.80 -17.45 19.87
N LEU A 103 -7.90 -18.16 18.74
CA LEU A 103 -9.14 -18.81 18.32
C LEU A 103 -9.36 -20.13 19.05
N ARG A 104 -8.41 -21.08 18.98
CA ARG A 104 -8.50 -22.40 19.63
C ARG A 104 -7.13 -23.01 19.99
N GLY A 105 -6.30 -22.34 20.79
CA GLY A 105 -5.04 -22.90 21.26
C GLY A 105 -4.92 -22.92 22.80
N ARG A 106 -4.46 -24.03 23.38
CA ARG A 106 -3.96 -24.04 24.77
C ARG A 106 -2.53 -23.50 24.75
N VAL A 107 -2.19 -22.59 25.66
CA VAL A 107 -0.82 -22.05 25.82
C VAL A 107 0.11 -23.10 26.49
N ARG A 108 -0.15 -24.40 26.28
CA ARG A 108 0.61 -25.48 26.92
C ARG A 108 2.09 -25.32 26.58
N VAL A 109 2.91 -25.60 27.59
CA VAL A 109 4.37 -25.54 27.62
C VAL A 109 4.91 -26.24 26.37
N ALA A 110 5.25 -25.43 25.37
CA ALA A 110 5.81 -25.90 24.11
C ALA A 110 7.34 -25.88 24.23
N GLY A 111 8.04 -26.70 23.45
CA GLY A 111 9.51 -26.67 23.45
C GLY A 111 10.03 -25.32 22.93
N LEU A 112 11.29 -24.99 23.21
CA LEU A 112 11.94 -23.77 22.68
C LEU A 112 11.84 -23.68 21.15
N ILE A 113 11.88 -24.85 20.48
CA ILE A 113 11.75 -25.00 19.03
C ILE A 113 10.34 -24.63 18.55
N ASP A 114 9.29 -24.94 19.32
CA ASP A 114 7.92 -24.57 18.96
C ASP A 114 7.70 -23.05 19.03
N TYR A 115 8.39 -22.36 19.96
CA TYR A 115 8.38 -20.90 20.04
C TYR A 115 9.14 -20.26 18.88
N ALA A 116 10.30 -20.80 18.50
CA ALA A 116 11.05 -20.34 17.34
C ALA A 116 10.27 -20.59 16.03
N ALA A 117 9.67 -21.76 15.88
CA ALA A 117 8.81 -22.10 14.74
C ALA A 117 7.57 -21.20 14.70
N ALA A 118 6.94 -20.92 15.84
CA ALA A 118 5.82 -20.00 15.92
C ALA A 118 6.21 -18.57 15.52
N LEU A 119 7.41 -18.11 15.87
CA LEU A 119 7.91 -16.79 15.46
C LEU A 119 8.16 -16.72 13.95
N ILE A 120 8.80 -17.75 13.36
CA ILE A 120 9.06 -17.83 11.91
C ILE A 120 7.74 -17.93 11.13
N LEU A 121 6.81 -18.77 11.59
CA LEU A 121 5.50 -18.92 10.98
C LEU A 121 4.67 -17.65 11.15
N ALA A 122 4.70 -17.00 12.32
CA ALA A 122 4.01 -15.72 12.52
C ALA A 122 4.63 -14.60 11.67
N GLY A 123 5.94 -14.57 11.46
CA GLY A 123 6.59 -13.63 10.54
C GLY A 123 6.17 -13.88 9.09
N SER A 124 6.21 -15.14 8.66
CA SER A 124 5.76 -15.57 7.33
C SER A 124 4.29 -15.24 7.12
N HIS A 125 3.44 -15.55 8.10
CA HIS A 125 2.03 -15.22 8.05
C HIS A 125 1.82 -13.71 8.12
N ALA A 126 2.50 -12.93 8.95
CA ALA A 126 2.36 -11.47 8.94
C ALA A 126 2.70 -10.88 7.56
N ALA A 127 3.73 -11.41 6.89
CA ALA A 127 4.12 -11.01 5.55
C ALA A 127 3.05 -11.36 4.49
N PHE A 128 2.52 -12.58 4.47
CA PHE A 128 1.59 -13.03 3.41
C PHE A 128 0.10 -12.87 3.74
N SER A 129 -0.26 -12.82 5.02
CA SER A 129 -1.64 -12.76 5.51
C SER A 129 -2.25 -11.38 5.20
N ALA A 130 -1.50 -10.29 5.32
CA ALA A 130 -2.00 -8.97 4.91
C ALA A 130 -2.39 -8.95 3.41
N LEU A 131 -1.59 -9.57 2.55
CA LEU A 131 -1.91 -9.75 1.14
C LEU A 131 -3.20 -10.57 0.96
N MET A 132 -3.35 -11.68 1.66
CA MET A 132 -4.55 -12.52 1.59
C MET A 132 -5.79 -11.82 2.16
N LEU A 133 -5.64 -10.94 3.16
CA LEU A 133 -6.74 -10.12 3.67
C LEU A 133 -7.26 -9.21 2.56
N ILE A 134 -6.34 -8.51 1.88
CA ILE A 134 -6.67 -7.55 0.83
C ILE A 134 -7.23 -8.27 -0.39
N PHE A 135 -6.54 -9.29 -0.93
CA PHE A 135 -6.89 -9.86 -2.23
C PHE A 135 -7.82 -11.08 -2.17
N GLY A 136 -7.91 -11.77 -1.02
CA GLY A 136 -8.69 -13.00 -0.88
C GLY A 136 -9.95 -12.84 -0.03
N ASP A 137 -9.81 -12.30 1.18
CA ASP A 137 -10.89 -12.32 2.17
C ASP A 137 -11.90 -11.19 2.00
N ILE A 138 -11.48 -10.04 1.45
CA ILE A 138 -12.38 -8.91 1.20
C ILE A 138 -13.13 -9.12 -0.12
N PRO A 139 -14.47 -9.25 -0.08
CA PRO A 139 -15.27 -9.43 -1.28
C PRO A 139 -15.50 -8.08 -1.98
N TRP A 140 -14.44 -7.45 -2.52
CA TRP A 140 -14.50 -6.13 -3.16
C TRP A 140 -15.64 -6.00 -4.17
N ARG A 141 -15.89 -7.08 -4.93
CA ARG A 141 -16.95 -7.15 -5.93
C ARG A 141 -18.36 -7.03 -5.35
N HIS A 142 -18.59 -7.55 -4.14
CA HIS A 142 -19.89 -7.47 -3.48
C HIS A 142 -20.15 -6.06 -2.95
N PHE A 143 -19.13 -5.38 -2.41
CA PHE A 143 -19.26 -3.97 -1.99
C PHE A 143 -19.45 -3.04 -3.19
N ALA A 144 -18.69 -3.24 -4.27
CA ALA A 144 -18.85 -2.49 -5.51
C ALA A 144 -20.21 -2.76 -6.18
N ALA A 145 -20.80 -3.95 -6.02
CA ALA A 145 -22.14 -4.27 -6.50
C ALA A 145 -23.25 -3.69 -5.61
N ALA A 146 -23.05 -3.65 -4.29
CA ALA A 146 -24.00 -3.11 -3.32
C ALA A 146 -24.08 -1.58 -3.34
N GLY A 147 -22.99 -0.89 -3.67
CA GLY A 147 -22.90 0.58 -3.72
C GLY A 147 -23.52 1.25 -4.95
N GLY A 148 -24.27 0.51 -5.77
CA GLY A 148 -24.83 1.02 -7.03
C GLY A 148 -23.77 1.36 -8.08
N ALA A 149 -24.23 1.82 -9.27
CA ALA A 149 -23.34 2.10 -10.41
C ALA A 149 -22.26 3.15 -10.10
N ARG A 150 -22.59 4.19 -9.32
CA ARG A 150 -21.69 5.28 -8.95
C ARG A 150 -20.51 4.82 -8.09
N SER A 151 -20.76 3.97 -7.09
CA SER A 151 -19.67 3.47 -6.23
C SER A 151 -18.71 2.57 -7.01
N ARG A 152 -19.22 1.73 -7.93
CA ARG A 152 -18.37 0.91 -8.79
C ARG A 152 -17.49 1.77 -9.69
N GLN A 153 -18.05 2.83 -10.27
CA GLN A 153 -17.29 3.75 -11.10
C GLN A 153 -16.19 4.48 -10.33
N ILE A 154 -16.48 4.97 -9.11
CA ILE A 154 -15.48 5.61 -8.25
C ILE A 154 -14.37 4.61 -7.87
N ALA A 155 -14.71 3.36 -7.55
CA ALA A 155 -13.73 2.31 -7.26
C ALA A 155 -12.82 2.02 -8.47
N SER A 156 -13.39 1.92 -9.68
CA SER A 156 -12.61 1.73 -10.91
C SER A 156 -11.74 2.96 -11.25
N ILE A 157 -12.24 4.19 -11.05
CA ILE A 157 -11.46 5.40 -11.28
C ILE A 157 -10.29 5.48 -10.29
N SER A 158 -10.54 5.24 -9.00
CA SER A 158 -9.48 5.26 -7.98
C SER A 158 -8.45 4.15 -8.19
N ALA A 159 -8.87 2.95 -8.58
CA ALA A 159 -7.96 1.88 -8.98
C ALA A 159 -7.11 2.26 -10.21
N GLY A 160 -7.74 2.88 -11.22
CA GLY A 160 -7.03 3.40 -12.38
C GLY A 160 -6.02 4.49 -12.02
N LEU A 161 -6.39 5.43 -11.13
CA LEU A 161 -5.49 6.49 -10.67
C LEU A 161 -4.31 5.93 -9.85
N LEU A 162 -4.57 4.92 -9.02
CA LEU A 162 -3.53 4.22 -8.26
C LEU A 162 -2.53 3.52 -9.19
N LEU A 163 -3.01 2.91 -10.27
CA LEU A 163 -2.16 2.31 -11.31
C LEU A 163 -1.42 3.36 -12.14
N ALA A 164 -2.05 4.52 -12.38
CA ALA A 164 -1.43 5.64 -13.07
C ALA A 164 -0.25 6.22 -12.30
N LEU A 165 -0.32 6.25 -10.96
CA LEU A 165 0.65 6.92 -10.12
C LEU A 165 2.12 6.50 -10.38
N PRO A 166 2.51 5.21 -10.34
CA PRO A 166 3.90 4.82 -10.64
C PRO A 166 4.30 5.15 -12.08
N VAL A 167 3.37 5.01 -13.04
CA VAL A 167 3.64 5.32 -14.45
C VAL A 167 3.90 6.82 -14.62
N VAL A 168 3.00 7.67 -14.11
CA VAL A 168 3.12 9.13 -14.16
C VAL A 168 4.38 9.61 -13.44
N VAL A 169 4.78 8.99 -12.33
CA VAL A 169 6.02 9.33 -11.62
C VAL A 169 7.25 9.02 -12.49
N VAL A 170 7.33 7.83 -13.09
CA VAL A 170 8.46 7.44 -13.94
C VAL A 170 8.56 8.35 -15.18
N PHE A 171 7.46 8.52 -15.91
CA PHE A 171 7.45 9.40 -17.09
C PHE A 171 7.65 10.87 -16.69
N GLY A 172 7.06 11.32 -15.59
CA GLY A 172 7.25 12.69 -15.07
C GLY A 172 8.71 12.97 -14.70
N ALA A 173 9.39 12.01 -14.07
CA ALA A 173 10.82 12.12 -13.77
C ALA A 173 11.66 12.23 -15.06
N LEU A 174 11.36 11.44 -16.10
CA LEU A 174 12.06 11.55 -17.39
C LEU A 174 11.79 12.88 -18.11
N LEU A 175 10.55 13.38 -18.04
CA LEU A 175 10.19 14.66 -18.67
C LEU A 175 10.79 15.85 -17.92
N THR A 176 10.92 15.78 -16.59
CA THR A 176 11.61 16.79 -15.79
C THR A 176 13.13 16.76 -16.01
N SER A 177 13.74 15.59 -16.24
CA SER A 177 15.15 15.54 -16.63
C SER A 177 15.38 16.07 -18.05
N ALA A 178 14.43 15.85 -18.96
CA ALA A 178 14.51 16.29 -20.35
C ALA A 178 14.40 17.81 -20.53
N ASP A 179 13.59 18.49 -19.71
CA ASP A 179 13.29 19.91 -19.87
C ASP A 179 13.35 20.71 -18.55
N ALA A 180 14.21 21.73 -18.53
CA ALA A 180 14.45 22.55 -17.34
C ALA A 180 13.26 23.47 -16.97
N VAL A 181 12.46 23.90 -17.94
CA VAL A 181 11.27 24.74 -17.69
C VAL A 181 10.16 23.89 -17.08
N PHE A 182 9.99 22.67 -17.58
CA PHE A 182 9.09 21.67 -17.03
C PHE A 182 9.51 21.26 -15.62
N ASP A 183 10.81 21.02 -15.36
CA ASP A 183 11.34 20.81 -14.01
C ASP A 183 10.98 21.97 -13.07
N GLN A 184 11.18 23.22 -13.49
CA GLN A 184 10.82 24.37 -12.66
C GLN A 184 9.32 24.45 -12.38
N LEU A 185 8.47 24.14 -13.37
CA LEU A 185 7.02 24.09 -13.20
C LEU A 185 6.62 22.99 -12.19
N VAL A 186 7.19 21.80 -12.33
CA VAL A 186 6.94 20.68 -11.42
C VAL A 186 7.38 21.05 -10.00
N ARG A 187 8.57 21.62 -9.80
CA ARG A 187 9.02 22.09 -8.48
C ARG A 187 8.11 23.13 -7.85
N ARG A 188 7.53 24.04 -8.65
CA ARG A 188 6.58 25.05 -8.15
C ARG A 188 5.21 24.45 -7.80
N LEU A 189 4.74 23.48 -8.56
CA LEU A 189 3.46 22.80 -8.31
C LEU A 189 3.55 21.83 -7.13
N PHE A 190 4.72 21.21 -6.95
CA PHE A 190 5.02 20.23 -5.92
C PHE A 190 6.08 20.75 -4.95
N ASP A 191 5.95 22.01 -4.51
CA ASP A 191 6.75 22.58 -3.41
C ASP A 191 6.30 22.04 -2.04
N TRP A 192 5.93 20.75 -2.02
CA TRP A 192 5.58 20.01 -0.82
C TRP A 192 6.79 19.17 -0.44
N ASP A 193 6.93 18.88 0.84
CA ASP A 193 7.99 18.00 1.33
C ASP A 193 7.64 16.54 0.94
N ILE A 194 7.93 16.20 -0.33
CA ILE A 194 7.65 14.89 -0.93
C ILE A 194 8.35 13.81 -0.11
N ASP A 195 9.57 14.06 0.34
CA ASP A 195 10.33 13.13 1.18
C ASP A 195 9.59 12.86 2.48
N GLN A 196 9.06 13.90 3.13
CA GLN A 196 8.22 13.75 4.30
C GLN A 196 6.96 12.93 3.99
N ILE A 197 6.19 13.27 2.94
CA ILE A 197 4.94 12.56 2.56
C ILE A 197 5.21 11.08 2.26
N VAL A 198 6.24 10.78 1.46
CA VAL A 198 6.64 9.42 1.11
C VAL A 198 7.05 8.65 2.35
N SER A 199 7.83 9.28 3.24
CA SER A 199 8.24 8.64 4.49
C SER A 199 7.04 8.31 5.39
N HIS A 200 6.03 9.19 5.48
CA HIS A 200 4.77 8.93 6.20
C HIS A 200 4.00 7.80 5.54
N GLY A 201 3.85 7.82 4.22
CA GLY A 201 3.18 6.76 3.47
C GLY A 201 3.81 5.38 3.70
N ILE A 202 5.14 5.28 3.65
CA ILE A 202 5.87 4.03 3.90
C ILE A 202 5.66 3.55 5.33
N ALA A 203 5.77 4.43 6.33
CA ALA A 203 5.59 4.04 7.74
C ALA A 203 4.16 3.60 8.04
N ILE A 204 3.15 4.36 7.58
CA ILE A 204 1.73 4.00 7.72
C ILE A 204 1.47 2.66 7.04
N GLY A 205 1.99 2.46 5.82
CA GLY A 205 1.88 1.22 5.07
C GLY A 205 2.50 0.04 5.82
N PHE A 206 3.71 0.19 6.34
CA PHE A 206 4.43 -0.82 7.12
C PHE A 206 3.67 -1.23 8.38
N TRP A 207 3.24 -0.28 9.21
CA TRP A 207 2.50 -0.56 10.44
C TRP A 207 1.09 -1.12 10.16
N SER A 208 0.41 -0.62 9.13
CA SER A 208 -0.87 -1.19 8.67
C SER A 208 -0.70 -2.62 8.19
N TRP A 209 0.39 -2.93 7.48
CA TRP A 209 0.67 -4.27 6.98
C TRP A 209 0.87 -5.27 8.11
N LEU A 210 1.73 -4.94 9.08
CA LEU A 210 1.99 -5.79 10.24
C LEU A 210 0.72 -6.07 11.05
N THR A 211 -0.08 -5.03 11.29
CA THR A 211 -1.31 -5.14 12.08
C THR A 211 -2.41 -5.89 11.32
N ALA A 212 -2.55 -5.69 10.02
CA ALA A 212 -3.45 -6.45 9.15
C ALA A 212 -3.12 -7.95 9.17
N GLY A 213 -1.83 -8.30 9.06
CA GLY A 213 -1.36 -9.67 9.13
C GLY A 213 -1.70 -10.35 10.46
N PHE A 214 -1.41 -9.66 11.58
CA PHE A 214 -1.72 -10.13 12.93
C PHE A 214 -3.23 -10.29 13.17
N LEU A 215 -4.04 -9.29 12.78
CA LEU A 215 -5.50 -9.33 12.94
C LEU A 215 -6.12 -10.44 12.10
N ARG A 216 -5.73 -10.60 10.83
CA ARG A 216 -6.21 -11.71 10.00
C ARG A 216 -5.86 -13.05 10.61
N GLN A 217 -4.63 -13.22 11.11
CA GLN A 217 -4.22 -14.45 11.79
C GLN A 217 -5.09 -14.73 13.02
N THR A 218 -5.41 -13.69 13.79
CA THR A 218 -6.22 -13.79 15.01
C THR A 218 -7.68 -14.12 14.74
N PHE A 219 -8.26 -13.69 13.61
CA PHE A 219 -9.71 -13.74 13.39
C PHE A 219 -10.16 -14.67 12.25
N LEU A 220 -9.34 -14.86 11.21
CA LEU A 220 -9.74 -15.52 9.96
C LEU A 220 -9.01 -16.84 9.71
N VAL A 221 -7.79 -17.01 10.23
CA VAL A 221 -7.03 -18.26 10.07
C VAL A 221 -7.55 -19.30 11.07
N LYS A 222 -8.32 -20.28 10.59
CA LYS A 222 -8.74 -21.45 11.37
C LYS A 222 -7.63 -22.51 11.31
N GLU A 223 -7.22 -23.04 12.47
CA GLU A 223 -6.11 -23.99 12.67
C GLU A 223 -6.23 -25.38 11.96
N THR A 224 -7.10 -25.58 10.98
CA THR A 224 -7.26 -26.91 10.33
C THR A 224 -7.59 -26.81 8.84
N SER A 225 -6.56 -26.80 7.99
CA SER A 225 -6.31 -27.80 6.92
C SER A 225 -5.16 -27.30 6.00
N PRO A 226 -4.06 -28.05 5.81
CA PRO A 226 -2.90 -27.56 5.06
C PRO A 226 -3.08 -27.42 3.53
N VAL A 227 -4.25 -27.73 2.93
CA VAL A 227 -4.32 -27.98 1.46
C VAL A 227 -5.55 -27.38 0.75
N GLN A 228 -6.25 -26.38 1.31
CA GLN A 228 -7.39 -25.81 0.58
C GLN A 228 -7.57 -24.30 0.71
N GLN A 229 -6.46 -23.57 0.71
CA GLN A 229 -6.47 -22.18 0.28
C GLN A 229 -6.31 -22.20 -1.24
N SER A 230 -7.40 -22.45 -1.96
CA SER A 230 -7.44 -22.19 -3.39
C SER A 230 -7.19 -20.70 -3.57
N MET A 231 -5.94 -20.32 -3.86
CA MET A 231 -5.65 -18.98 -4.35
C MET A 231 -6.62 -18.73 -5.51
N PRO A 232 -7.30 -17.57 -5.55
CA PRO A 232 -8.05 -17.23 -6.75
C PRO A 232 -7.09 -17.35 -7.95
N PRO A 233 -7.52 -17.91 -9.09
CA PRO A 233 -6.67 -18.05 -10.26
C PRO A 233 -5.99 -16.71 -10.54
N ILE A 234 -4.67 -16.72 -10.74
CA ILE A 234 -3.86 -15.52 -11.00
C ILE A 234 -4.49 -14.67 -12.11
N GLU A 235 -5.06 -15.32 -13.13
CA GLU A 235 -5.80 -14.70 -14.23
C GLU A 235 -6.99 -13.82 -13.80
N SER A 236 -7.65 -14.15 -12.69
CA SER A 236 -8.76 -13.36 -12.15
C SER A 236 -8.32 -12.10 -11.38
N MET A 237 -7.05 -12.04 -10.94
CA MET A 237 -6.49 -10.90 -10.22
C MET A 237 -5.98 -9.79 -11.15
N PHE A 238 -5.56 -10.14 -12.38
CA PHE A 238 -4.97 -9.20 -13.33
C PHE A 238 -5.92 -8.71 -14.43
N SER A 239 -7.21 -9.06 -14.38
CA SER A 239 -8.16 -8.61 -15.40
C SER A 239 -8.67 -7.20 -15.09
N LEU A 240 -8.06 -6.18 -15.71
CA LEU A 240 -8.43 -4.78 -15.55
C LEU A 240 -9.54 -4.37 -16.54
N GLY A 241 -10.48 -3.56 -16.05
CA GLY A 241 -11.52 -2.99 -16.89
C GLY A 241 -10.99 -1.83 -17.74
N ILE A 242 -11.82 -1.43 -18.70
CA ILE A 242 -11.50 -0.31 -19.60
C ILE A 242 -11.42 1.02 -18.84
N VAL A 243 -12.13 1.17 -17.73
CA VAL A 243 -12.11 2.41 -16.94
C VAL A 243 -10.76 2.56 -16.23
N GLU A 244 -10.25 1.49 -15.62
CA GLU A 244 -8.96 1.52 -14.93
C GLU A 244 -7.81 1.83 -15.90
N ILE A 245 -7.77 1.13 -17.04
CA ILE A 245 -6.77 1.36 -18.09
C ILE A 245 -6.97 2.73 -18.75
N GLY A 246 -8.21 3.13 -19.00
CA GLY A 246 -8.54 4.41 -19.61
C GLY A 246 -8.14 5.60 -18.74
N VAL A 247 -8.34 5.51 -17.42
CA VAL A 247 -7.86 6.51 -16.46
C VAL A 247 -6.34 6.53 -16.42
N THR A 248 -5.69 5.36 -16.47
CA THR A 248 -4.22 5.25 -16.48
C THR A 248 -3.61 5.93 -17.70
N LEU A 249 -4.06 5.55 -18.91
CA LEU A 249 -3.60 6.13 -20.17
C LEU A 249 -4.02 7.60 -20.29
N GLY A 250 -5.22 7.96 -19.83
CA GLY A 250 -5.68 9.34 -19.79
C GLY A 250 -4.80 10.24 -18.93
N ALA A 251 -4.39 9.79 -17.74
CA ALA A 251 -3.47 10.52 -16.89
C ALA A 251 -2.08 10.68 -17.54
N LEU A 252 -1.59 9.64 -18.21
CA LEU A 252 -0.33 9.71 -18.97
C LEU A 252 -0.42 10.67 -20.16
N ASN A 253 -1.53 10.66 -20.91
CA ASN A 253 -1.76 11.59 -22.00
C ASN A 253 -1.88 13.03 -21.51
N LEU A 254 -2.50 13.26 -20.34
CA LEU A 254 -2.53 14.58 -19.72
C LEU A 254 -1.12 15.06 -19.33
N LEU A 255 -0.28 14.16 -18.81
CA LEU A 255 1.13 14.47 -18.53
C LEU A 255 1.88 14.86 -19.81
N PHE A 256 1.78 14.06 -20.87
CA PHE A 256 2.40 14.37 -22.16
C PHE A 256 1.85 15.65 -22.78
N LEU A 257 0.54 15.88 -22.70
CA LEU A 257 -0.08 17.10 -23.18
C LEU A 257 0.46 18.32 -22.43
N ALA A 258 0.56 18.26 -21.10
CA ALA A 258 1.11 19.33 -20.29
C ALA A 258 2.56 19.64 -20.69
N PHE A 259 3.38 18.59 -20.90
CA PHE A 259 4.74 18.72 -21.39
C PHE A 259 4.79 19.39 -22.77
N VAL A 260 4.00 18.91 -23.73
CA VAL A 260 3.90 19.48 -25.08
C VAL A 260 3.45 20.94 -25.05
N VAL A 261 2.45 21.29 -24.23
CA VAL A 261 1.99 22.69 -24.10
C VAL A 261 3.09 23.62 -23.59
N VAL A 262 3.90 23.17 -22.62
CA VAL A 262 5.09 23.92 -22.18
C VAL A 262 6.06 24.07 -23.35
N GLN A 263 6.26 23.00 -24.14
CA GLN A 263 7.15 23.03 -25.30
C GLN A 263 6.73 24.03 -26.39
N PHE A 264 5.45 24.07 -26.70
CA PHE A 264 4.90 24.98 -27.70
C PHE A 264 5.13 26.46 -27.33
N ARG A 265 5.09 26.82 -26.05
CA ARG A 265 5.19 28.23 -25.63
C ARG A 265 6.53 28.88 -25.96
N TYR A 266 7.64 28.14 -25.85
CA TYR A 266 8.96 28.70 -26.23
C TYR A 266 9.27 28.50 -27.71
N LEU A 267 8.73 27.46 -28.36
CA LEU A 267 8.91 27.25 -29.81
C LEU A 267 8.44 28.49 -30.60
N PHE A 268 7.36 29.12 -30.15
CA PHE A 268 6.82 30.36 -30.72
C PHE A 268 7.17 31.62 -29.93
N GLY A 269 7.87 31.51 -28.80
CA GLY A 269 8.20 32.61 -27.88
C GLY A 269 9.56 33.29 -28.14
N GLY A 270 10.41 32.70 -29.00
CA GLY A 270 11.71 33.27 -29.39
C GLY A 270 12.82 33.16 -28.34
N GLU A 271 14.01 33.67 -28.68
CA GLU A 271 15.24 33.52 -27.89
C GLU A 271 15.17 34.25 -26.54
N GLU A 272 14.43 35.36 -26.47
CA GLU A 272 14.25 36.15 -25.24
C GLU A 272 13.52 35.37 -24.15
N ALA A 273 12.54 34.52 -24.51
CA ALA A 273 11.81 33.67 -23.57
C ALA A 273 12.67 32.56 -22.96
N LEU A 274 13.64 32.02 -23.70
CA LEU A 274 14.61 31.05 -23.18
C LEU A 274 15.70 31.71 -22.33
N ARG A 275 16.26 32.84 -22.80
CA ARG A 275 17.32 33.55 -22.05
C ARG A 275 16.83 34.08 -20.71
N ALA A 276 15.58 34.54 -20.62
CA ALA A 276 14.99 35.03 -19.39
C ALA A 276 14.78 33.93 -18.31
N VAL A 277 14.70 32.66 -18.70
CA VAL A 277 14.34 31.55 -17.80
C VAL A 277 15.54 30.67 -17.43
N ILE A 278 16.46 30.40 -18.37
CA ILE A 278 17.45 29.33 -18.20
C ILE A 278 18.90 29.73 -18.45
N ASN A 279 19.19 30.95 -18.95
CA ASN A 279 20.55 31.38 -19.34
C ASN A 279 21.30 30.38 -20.26
N LEU A 280 20.58 29.55 -21.03
CA LEU A 280 21.15 28.54 -21.94
C LEU A 280 21.13 29.02 -23.39
N SER A 281 22.10 28.55 -24.18
CA SER A 281 22.06 28.68 -25.65
C SER A 281 21.09 27.67 -26.28
N TYR A 282 20.55 27.98 -27.46
CA TYR A 282 19.65 27.06 -28.19
C TYR A 282 20.27 25.67 -28.47
N SER A 283 21.57 25.61 -28.73
CA SER A 283 22.29 24.37 -29.03
C SER A 283 22.49 23.48 -27.81
N GLU A 284 22.75 24.07 -26.63
CA GLU A 284 22.81 23.33 -25.36
C GLU A 284 21.43 22.81 -24.96
N TYR A 285 20.39 23.63 -25.16
CA TYR A 285 19.02 23.22 -24.92
C TYR A 285 18.61 22.03 -25.80
N ALA A 286 18.89 22.08 -27.11
CA ALA A 286 18.52 21.03 -28.06
C ALA A 286 19.19 19.67 -27.80
N ARG A 287 20.41 19.63 -27.23
CA ARG A 287 21.11 18.36 -26.91
C ARG A 287 20.67 17.74 -25.58
N ARG A 288 20.16 18.54 -24.63
CA ARG A 288 19.94 18.11 -23.25
C ARG A 288 18.75 17.18 -23.06
N GLY A 289 17.71 17.27 -23.88
CA GLY A 289 16.50 16.44 -23.73
C GLY A 289 16.34 15.33 -24.77
N PHE A 290 17.29 15.18 -25.70
CA PHE A 290 17.15 14.22 -26.81
C PHE A 290 17.12 12.77 -26.31
N PHE A 291 18.03 12.40 -25.41
CA PHE A 291 18.16 11.01 -24.97
C PHE A 291 17.01 10.59 -24.06
N GLU A 292 16.55 11.49 -23.19
CA GLU A 292 15.41 11.29 -22.29
C GLU A 292 14.12 11.12 -23.09
N LEU A 293 13.92 11.88 -24.17
CA LEU A 293 12.77 11.69 -25.07
C LEU A 293 12.82 10.37 -25.83
N VAL A 294 14.02 9.90 -26.21
CA VAL A 294 14.21 8.56 -26.78
C VAL A 294 13.85 7.48 -25.74
N GLU A 295 14.25 7.64 -24.48
CA GLU A 295 13.88 6.73 -23.39
C GLU A 295 12.37 6.73 -23.12
N VAL A 296 11.73 7.90 -23.09
CA VAL A 296 10.27 8.03 -22.98
C VAL A 296 9.57 7.27 -24.10
N ALA A 297 10.02 7.43 -25.35
CA ALA A 297 9.46 6.70 -26.49
C ALA A 297 9.71 5.19 -26.37
N ALA A 298 10.91 4.78 -25.93
CA ALA A 298 11.27 3.39 -25.74
C ALA A 298 10.45 2.71 -24.62
N LEU A 299 10.09 3.43 -23.55
CA LEU A 299 9.27 2.92 -22.44
C LEU A 299 7.77 2.95 -22.73
N ALA A 300 7.29 3.88 -23.56
CA ALA A 300 5.88 3.98 -23.92
C ALA A 300 5.38 2.71 -24.64
N LEU A 301 6.20 2.13 -25.53
CA LEU A 301 5.79 0.98 -26.33
C LEU A 301 5.56 -0.30 -25.50
N PRO A 302 6.49 -0.74 -24.62
CA PRO A 302 6.25 -1.83 -23.68
C PRO A 302 5.04 -1.57 -22.76
N LEU A 303 4.85 -0.33 -22.30
CA LEU A 303 3.70 0.03 -21.46
C LEU A 303 2.37 -0.18 -22.20
N LEU A 304 2.27 0.28 -23.44
CA LEU A 304 1.07 0.10 -24.28
C LEU A 304 0.80 -1.39 -24.56
N LEU A 305 1.84 -2.18 -24.82
CA LEU A 305 1.73 -3.63 -25.00
C LEU A 305 1.23 -4.32 -23.73
N ALA A 306 1.78 -3.95 -22.56
CA ALA A 306 1.33 -4.49 -21.27
C ALA A 306 -0.13 -4.10 -20.99
N ALA A 307 -0.50 -2.83 -21.20
CA ALA A 307 -1.88 -2.37 -21.03
C ALA A 307 -2.86 -3.12 -21.96
N HIS A 308 -2.44 -3.41 -23.19
CA HIS A 308 -3.24 -4.19 -24.14
C HIS A 308 -3.43 -5.66 -23.71
N GLN A 309 -2.42 -6.29 -23.11
CA GLN A 309 -2.50 -7.67 -22.63
C GLN A 309 -3.41 -7.82 -21.41
N VAL A 310 -3.36 -6.83 -20.53
CA VAL A 310 -4.07 -6.83 -19.23
C VAL A 310 -5.54 -6.37 -19.39
N LEU A 311 -5.87 -5.69 -20.50
CA LEU A 311 -7.22 -5.23 -20.81
C LEU A 311 -8.21 -6.40 -20.95
N LYS A 312 -9.29 -6.35 -20.16
CA LYS A 312 -10.41 -7.28 -20.32
C LYS A 312 -11.23 -6.95 -21.58
N LYS A 313 -10.99 -7.73 -22.64
CA LYS A 313 -11.67 -7.62 -23.94
C LYS A 313 -13.07 -8.24 -23.90
N ASN A 314 -14.03 -7.53 -23.33
CA ASN A 314 -15.43 -7.98 -23.28
C ASN A 314 -16.29 -7.44 -24.45
N ASP A 315 -15.90 -6.32 -25.06
CA ASP A 315 -16.68 -5.63 -26.08
C ASP A 315 -15.77 -4.88 -27.08
N VAL A 316 -16.22 -4.73 -28.33
CA VAL A 316 -15.51 -4.02 -29.41
C VAL A 316 -15.33 -2.55 -29.06
N SER A 317 -16.29 -1.95 -28.33
CA SER A 317 -16.23 -0.57 -27.85
C SER A 317 -15.04 -0.32 -26.91
N HIS A 318 -14.67 -1.29 -26.08
CA HIS A 318 -13.54 -1.17 -25.16
C HIS A 318 -12.20 -1.17 -25.92
N THR A 319 -12.08 -2.00 -26.94
CA THR A 319 -10.89 -2.03 -27.81
C THR A 319 -10.74 -0.72 -28.59
N ARG A 320 -11.85 -0.12 -29.06
CA ARG A 320 -11.82 1.20 -29.72
C ARG A 320 -11.38 2.31 -28.77
N ALA A 321 -11.92 2.35 -27.55
CA ALA A 321 -11.53 3.33 -26.55
C ALA A 321 -10.04 3.21 -26.17
N PHE A 322 -9.55 1.97 -26.01
CA PHE A 322 -8.12 1.71 -25.80
C PHE A 322 -7.28 2.23 -26.97
N ASN A 323 -7.65 1.88 -28.21
CA ASN A 323 -6.90 2.32 -29.40
C ASN A 323 -6.88 3.85 -29.56
N ALA A 324 -7.97 4.55 -29.19
CA ALA A 324 -8.01 6.01 -29.24
C ALA A 324 -7.09 6.67 -28.20
N LEU A 325 -6.92 6.05 -27.03
CA LEU A 325 -6.01 6.55 -25.99
C LEU A 325 -4.54 6.17 -26.25
N ALA A 326 -4.31 5.09 -27.00
CA ALA A 326 -2.99 4.59 -27.37
C ALA A 326 -2.45 5.20 -28.67
N ALA A 327 -3.25 6.00 -29.38
CA ALA A 327 -2.89 6.71 -30.60
C ALA A 327 -2.15 8.01 -30.30
#